data_AF-A0A238XKG3-F1
#
_entry.id   AF-A0A238XKG3-F1
#
_cell.length_a   1.000
_cell.length_b   1.000
_cell.length_c   1.000
_cell.angle_alpha   90.00
_cell.angle_beta   90.00
_cell.angle_gamma   90.00
#
_symmetry.space_group_name_H-M   'P 1'
#
loop_
_entity.id
_entity.type
_entity.pdbx_description
1 polymer ?
#
loop_
_entity_poly.entity_id
_entity_poly.type
_entity_poly.pdbx_seq_one_letter_code
_entity_poly.pdbx_strand_id
1 'polypeptide(L)'
;MNPDQAAERYADPAMSATVLMNIEANRRRTPVTIDELIQFAHAYDVPVEALLLPPGDRPVQVAPGVTADPARFLRWIRGQQPLDGTDVKLYEAAATAVAPAGQSAVHELRDEFLARATNAFDMFFAGSEEMTRKTRAQMRDVLSEVREAAASGTPTDELLAVIDGYLDRLQ
;
A
#
# COMPACT_ATOMS: atom_id res chain seq x y z
N MET A 1 22.90 9.50 -20.69
CA MET A 1 23.05 9.80 -22.12
C MET A 1 23.81 11.12 -22.25
N ASN A 2 24.72 11.26 -23.21
CA ASN A 2 25.40 12.54 -23.43
C ASN A 2 24.53 13.47 -24.30
N PRO A 3 24.76 14.80 -24.29
CA PRO A 3 23.92 15.75 -25.03
C PRO A 3 23.88 15.55 -26.55
N ASP A 4 24.97 15.03 -27.13
CA ASP A 4 25.04 14.78 -28.58
C ASP A 4 24.14 13.60 -29.00
N GLN A 5 24.16 12.51 -28.24
CA GLN A 5 23.25 11.36 -28.44
C GLN A 5 21.79 11.74 -28.21
N ALA A 6 21.54 12.61 -27.23
CA ALA A 6 20.20 13.11 -26.92
C ALA A 6 19.64 13.95 -28.08
N ALA A 7 20.46 14.84 -28.65
CA ALA A 7 20.07 15.67 -29.79
C ALA A 7 19.82 14.83 -31.05
N GLU A 8 20.66 13.83 -31.31
CA GLU A 8 20.49 12.91 -32.43
C GLU A 8 19.16 12.15 -32.33
N ARG A 9 18.82 11.67 -31.13
CA ARG A 9 17.55 10.95 -30.88
C ARG A 9 16.32 11.85 -30.88
N TYR A 10 16.46 13.10 -30.46
CA TYR A 10 15.38 14.09 -30.54
C TYR A 10 15.01 14.40 -31.99
N ALA A 11 15.99 14.33 -32.91
CA ALA A 11 15.80 14.41 -34.36
C ALA A 11 15.13 15.71 -34.87
N ASP A 12 15.23 16.80 -34.10
CA ASP A 12 14.82 18.16 -34.50
C ASP A 12 16.08 19.04 -34.64
N PRO A 13 16.34 19.63 -35.82
CA PRO A 13 17.46 20.56 -36.02
C PRO A 13 17.46 21.76 -35.07
N ALA A 14 16.30 22.18 -34.56
CA ALA A 14 16.18 23.24 -33.56
C ALA A 14 16.64 22.80 -32.16
N MET A 15 16.72 21.50 -31.90
CA MET A 15 17.09 20.90 -30.61
C MET A 15 18.52 20.36 -30.65
N SER A 16 19.50 21.26 -30.75
CA SER A 16 20.92 20.88 -30.73
C SER A 16 21.42 20.49 -29.33
N ALA A 17 22.57 19.82 -29.26
CA ALA A 17 23.24 19.48 -28.00
C ALA A 17 23.46 20.71 -27.10
N THR A 18 23.77 21.87 -27.70
CA THR A 18 23.91 23.14 -26.97
C THR A 18 22.58 23.61 -26.39
N VAL A 19 21.46 23.44 -27.12
CA VAL A 19 20.13 23.78 -26.61
C VAL A 19 19.76 22.86 -25.43
N LEU A 20 20.00 21.55 -25.55
CA LEU A 20 19.77 20.59 -24.47
C LEU A 20 20.59 20.93 -23.22
N MET A 21 21.89 21.21 -23.37
CA MET A 21 22.73 21.65 -22.26
C MET A 21 22.22 22.94 -21.61
N ASN A 22 21.70 23.88 -22.40
CA ASN A 22 21.09 25.10 -21.88
C ASN A 22 19.79 24.83 -21.13
N ILE A 23 19.01 23.83 -21.52
CA ILE A 23 17.80 23.40 -20.79
C ILE A 23 18.20 22.75 -19.47
N GLU A 24 19.11 21.77 -19.49
CA GLU A 24 19.61 21.06 -18.30
C GLU A 24 20.23 22.03 -17.27
N ALA A 25 20.94 23.04 -17.74
CA ALA A 25 21.53 24.08 -16.89
C ALA A 25 20.54 25.18 -16.47
N ASN A 26 19.26 25.08 -16.86
CA ASN A 26 18.22 26.10 -16.65
C ASN A 26 18.61 27.50 -17.17
N ARG A 27 19.32 27.55 -18.31
CA ARG A 27 19.80 28.76 -18.98
C ARG A 27 18.96 29.15 -20.20
N ARG A 28 18.08 28.28 -20.67
CA ARG A 28 17.15 28.60 -21.77
C ARG A 28 16.08 29.57 -21.25
N ARG A 29 15.92 30.70 -21.94
CA ARG A 29 14.92 31.73 -21.58
C ARG A 29 13.48 31.26 -21.80
N THR A 30 13.26 30.40 -22.79
CA THR A 30 11.95 29.83 -23.08
C THR A 30 11.69 28.64 -22.16
N PRO A 31 10.55 28.60 -21.44
CA PRO A 31 10.15 27.43 -20.65
C PRO A 31 10.03 26.16 -21.50
N VAL A 32 10.21 24.99 -20.88
CA VAL A 32 9.96 23.70 -21.54
C VAL A 32 8.46 23.50 -21.74
N THR A 33 8.04 23.21 -22.98
CA THR A 33 6.64 22.92 -23.29
C THR A 33 6.30 21.46 -22.99
N ILE A 34 5.01 21.13 -22.96
CA ILE A 34 4.55 19.74 -22.80
C ILE A 34 5.04 18.86 -23.95
N ASP A 35 4.98 19.37 -25.19
CA ASP A 35 5.41 18.64 -26.38
C ASP A 35 6.92 18.33 -26.32
N GLU A 36 7.73 19.29 -25.87
CA GLU A 36 9.17 19.09 -25.65
C GLU A 36 9.42 18.06 -24.54
N LEU A 37 8.66 18.12 -23.44
CA LEU A 37 8.78 17.16 -22.34
C LEU A 37 8.52 15.71 -22.80
N ILE A 38 7.49 15.51 -23.63
CA ILE A 38 7.16 14.19 -24.20
C ILE A 38 8.27 13.72 -25.14
N GLN A 39 8.78 14.62 -25.98
CA GLN A 39 9.90 14.31 -26.89
C GLN A 39 11.19 13.99 -26.14
N PHE A 40 11.47 14.68 -25.02
CA PHE A 40 12.58 14.31 -24.14
C PHE A 40 12.37 12.94 -23.52
N ALA A 41 11.19 12.64 -22.99
CA ALA A 41 10.91 11.31 -22.43
C ALA A 41 11.20 10.20 -23.45
N HIS A 42 10.77 10.40 -24.69
CA HIS A 42 11.08 9.51 -25.81
C HIS A 42 12.58 9.45 -26.12
N ALA A 43 13.26 10.58 -26.30
CA ALA A 43 14.69 10.61 -26.64
C ALA A 43 15.59 9.97 -25.58
N TYR A 44 15.22 10.13 -24.30
CA TYR A 44 15.96 9.60 -23.15
C TYR A 44 15.54 8.18 -22.74
N ASP A 45 14.56 7.56 -23.43
CA ASP A 45 13.99 6.25 -23.09
C ASP A 45 13.50 6.16 -21.62
N VAL A 46 12.85 7.23 -21.13
CA VAL A 46 12.31 7.30 -19.76
C VAL A 46 10.82 7.62 -19.76
N PRO A 47 10.06 7.21 -18.73
CA PRO A 47 8.67 7.64 -18.60
C PRO A 47 8.60 9.15 -18.33
N VAL A 48 7.60 9.84 -18.89
CA VAL A 48 7.42 11.30 -18.77
C VAL A 48 7.41 11.76 -17.31
N GLU A 49 6.79 10.99 -16.42
CA GLU A 49 6.72 11.26 -14.98
C GLU A 49 8.10 11.30 -14.29
N ALA A 50 9.13 10.65 -14.83
CA ALA A 50 10.48 10.72 -14.30
C ALA A 50 11.13 12.10 -14.55
N LEU A 51 10.70 12.82 -15.60
CA LEU A 51 11.19 14.17 -15.91
C LEU A 51 10.50 15.26 -15.08
N LEU A 52 9.41 14.92 -14.40
CA LEU A 52 8.66 15.85 -13.54
C LEU A 52 9.23 15.93 -12.11
N LEU A 53 10.20 15.07 -11.78
CA LEU A 53 10.80 15.03 -10.47
C LEU A 53 12.09 15.87 -10.41
N PRO A 54 12.28 16.66 -9.35
CA PRO A 54 13.56 17.29 -9.11
C PRO A 54 14.63 16.22 -8.82
N PRO A 55 15.91 16.48 -9.13
CA PRO A 55 16.97 15.57 -8.74
C PRO A 55 17.10 15.50 -7.22
N GLY A 56 17.20 14.28 -6.71
CA GLY A 56 17.24 13.92 -5.28
C GLY A 56 15.86 13.87 -4.61
N ASP A 57 15.82 13.76 -3.28
CA ASP A 57 14.58 13.65 -2.50
C ASP A 57 13.96 15.02 -2.16
N ARG A 58 14.09 16.00 -3.06
CA ARG A 58 13.57 17.35 -2.81
C ARG A 58 12.06 17.38 -2.98
N PRO A 59 11.32 18.05 -2.08
CA PRO A 59 9.87 18.25 -2.26
C PRO A 59 9.56 18.98 -3.57
N VAL A 60 8.47 18.58 -4.20
CA VAL A 60 7.93 19.18 -5.42
C VAL A 60 6.96 20.30 -5.05
N GLN A 61 7.22 21.51 -5.53
CA GLN A 61 6.30 22.63 -5.41
C GLN A 61 5.23 22.52 -6.50
N VAL A 62 3.98 22.22 -6.12
CA VAL A 62 2.87 22.04 -7.06
C VAL A 62 2.15 23.36 -7.33
N ALA A 63 1.93 24.14 -6.27
CA ALA A 63 1.35 25.48 -6.32
C ALA A 63 1.94 26.33 -5.19
N PRO A 64 1.73 27.66 -5.15
CA PRO A 64 2.15 28.49 -4.01
C PRO A 64 1.59 27.91 -2.70
N GLY A 65 2.47 27.54 -1.78
CA GLY A 65 2.11 26.95 -0.48
C GLY A 65 1.73 25.46 -0.50
N VAL A 66 1.69 24.81 -1.67
CA VAL A 66 1.40 23.36 -1.81
C VAL A 66 2.65 22.63 -2.27
N THR A 67 3.18 21.79 -1.38
CA THR A 67 4.36 20.96 -1.64
C THR A 67 4.04 19.49 -1.38
N ALA A 68 4.61 18.60 -2.18
CA ALA A 68 4.50 17.15 -1.99
C ALA A 68 5.88 16.50 -2.03
N ASP A 69 6.08 15.44 -1.25
CA ASP A 69 7.25 14.58 -1.46
C ASP A 69 7.18 13.89 -2.84
N PRO A 70 8.32 13.46 -3.41
CA PRO A 70 8.36 12.84 -4.74
C PRO A 70 7.38 11.67 -4.91
N ALA A 71 7.24 10.81 -3.91
CA ALA A 71 6.37 9.64 -4.00
C ALA A 71 4.89 10.05 -4.00
N ARG A 72 4.50 11.00 -3.16
CA ARG A 72 3.14 11.55 -3.14
C ARG A 72 2.81 12.30 -4.43
N PHE A 73 3.75 13.06 -4.96
CA PHE A 73 3.60 13.77 -6.23
C PHE A 73 3.35 12.81 -7.40
N LEU A 74 4.11 11.70 -7.49
CA LEU A 74 3.87 10.68 -8.51
C LEU A 74 2.50 10.00 -8.37
N ARG A 75 2.08 9.66 -7.15
CA ARG A 75 0.73 9.09 -6.93
C ARG A 75 -0.37 10.06 -7.35
N TRP A 76 -0.14 11.36 -7.17
CA TRP A 76 -1.06 12.39 -7.63
C TRP A 76 -1.11 12.50 -9.17
N ILE A 77 0.03 12.52 -9.85
CA ILE A 77 0.07 12.54 -11.33
C ILE A 77 -0.63 11.31 -11.92
N ARG A 78 -0.45 10.15 -11.29
CA ARG A 78 -1.01 8.87 -11.75
C ARG A 78 -2.51 8.72 -11.45
N GLY A 79 -3.17 9.72 -10.86
CA GLY A 79 -4.59 9.62 -10.52
C GLY A 79 -4.88 8.76 -9.28
N GLN A 80 -3.86 8.37 -8.50
CA GLN A 80 -3.98 7.39 -7.41
C GLN A 80 -4.27 8.03 -6.05
N GLN A 81 -3.79 9.25 -5.79
CA GLN A 81 -3.99 9.93 -4.51
C GLN A 81 -4.10 11.45 -4.68
N PRO A 82 -5.19 12.10 -4.22
CA PRO A 82 -5.29 13.56 -4.24
C PRO A 82 -4.30 14.24 -3.28
N LEU A 83 -3.90 15.46 -3.63
CA LEU A 83 -3.15 16.35 -2.72
C LEU A 83 -4.08 17.00 -1.69
N ASP A 84 -3.49 17.51 -0.60
CA ASP A 84 -4.23 18.23 0.43
C ASP A 84 -4.86 19.50 -0.17
N GLY A 85 -6.13 19.75 0.15
CA GLY A 85 -6.89 20.90 -0.35
C GLY A 85 -7.51 20.72 -1.74
N THR A 86 -7.26 19.60 -2.43
CA THR A 86 -7.93 19.26 -3.68
C THR A 86 -9.37 18.80 -3.43
N ASP A 87 -10.30 19.16 -4.31
CA ASP A 87 -11.64 18.55 -4.34
C ASP A 87 -11.51 17.08 -4.76
N VAL A 88 -11.66 16.18 -3.78
CA VAL A 88 -11.49 14.74 -3.95
C VAL A 88 -12.45 14.18 -5.00
N LYS A 89 -13.71 14.64 -5.04
CA LYS A 89 -14.71 14.11 -5.98
C LYS A 89 -14.35 14.48 -7.42
N LEU A 90 -13.94 15.73 -7.63
CA LEU A 90 -13.53 16.19 -8.95
C LEU A 90 -12.26 15.47 -9.42
N TYR A 91 -11.30 15.28 -8.52
CA TYR A 91 -10.05 14.58 -8.80
C TYR A 91 -10.29 13.10 -9.15
N GLU A 92 -11.07 12.38 -8.36
CA GLU A 92 -11.38 10.96 -8.61
C GLU A 92 -12.13 10.80 -9.93
N ALA A 93 -13.12 11.65 -10.23
CA ALA A 93 -13.83 11.62 -11.50
C ALA A 93 -12.89 11.81 -12.70
N ALA A 94 -11.94 12.75 -12.61
CA ALA A 94 -10.93 12.95 -13.64
C ALA A 94 -9.97 11.75 -13.75
N ALA A 95 -9.51 11.21 -12.63
CA ALA A 95 -8.62 10.05 -12.57
C ALA A 95 -9.26 8.81 -13.21
N THR A 96 -10.54 8.55 -12.94
CA THR A 96 -11.29 7.46 -13.58
C THR A 96 -11.38 7.63 -15.09
N ALA A 97 -11.54 8.86 -15.59
CA ALA A 97 -11.65 9.12 -17.02
C ALA A 97 -10.36 8.82 -17.81
N VAL A 98 -9.19 8.95 -17.17
CA VAL A 98 -7.87 8.64 -17.79
C VAL A 98 -7.33 7.27 -17.40
N ALA A 99 -7.98 6.55 -16.50
CA ALA A 99 -7.57 5.19 -16.15
C ALA A 99 -7.74 4.26 -17.37
N PRO A 100 -6.71 3.50 -17.77
CA PRO A 100 -6.87 2.49 -18.81
C PRO A 100 -7.91 1.46 -18.37
N ALA A 101 -8.74 1.01 -19.31
CA ALA A 101 -9.73 -0.04 -19.06
C ALA A 101 -9.06 -1.26 -18.41
N GLY A 102 -9.28 -1.43 -17.09
CA GLY A 102 -8.67 -2.48 -16.28
C GLY A 102 -7.90 -2.02 -15.03
N GLN A 103 -7.41 -0.77 -14.94
CA GLN A 103 -6.75 -0.29 -13.72
C GLN A 103 -7.73 0.00 -12.58
N SER A 104 -8.95 0.47 -12.89
CA SER A 104 -10.05 0.56 -11.91
C SER A 104 -10.36 -0.81 -11.32
N ALA A 105 -10.41 -1.85 -12.16
CA ALA A 105 -10.68 -3.21 -11.73
C ALA A 105 -9.59 -3.78 -10.81
N VAL A 106 -8.30 -3.46 -11.02
CA VAL A 106 -7.22 -3.90 -10.13
C VAL A 106 -7.27 -3.19 -8.78
N HIS A 107 -7.61 -1.91 -8.74
CA HIS A 107 -7.82 -1.19 -7.48
C HIS A 107 -9.04 -1.70 -6.72
N GLU A 108 -10.16 -1.92 -7.42
CA GLU A 108 -11.37 -2.54 -6.86
C GLU A 108 -11.09 -3.95 -6.32
N LEU A 109 -10.39 -4.80 -7.07
CA LEU A 109 -9.98 -6.14 -6.64
C LEU A 109 -9.07 -6.10 -5.42
N ARG A 110 -8.15 -5.14 -5.35
CA ARG A 110 -7.27 -4.97 -4.19
C ARG A 110 -8.06 -4.55 -2.96
N ASP A 111 -8.96 -3.59 -3.11
CA ASP A 111 -9.75 -3.07 -1.99
C ASP A 111 -10.78 -4.12 -1.50
N GLU A 112 -11.37 -4.90 -2.41
CA GLU A 112 -12.19 -6.07 -2.08
C GLU A 112 -11.38 -7.15 -1.36
N PHE A 113 -10.18 -7.47 -1.85
CA PHE A 113 -9.28 -8.42 -1.19
C PHE A 113 -8.91 -7.98 0.22
N LEU A 114 -8.58 -6.69 0.41
CA LEU A 114 -8.25 -6.14 1.73
C LEU A 114 -9.46 -6.19 2.67
N ALA A 115 -10.65 -5.80 2.21
CA ALA A 115 -11.87 -5.89 3.00
C ALA A 115 -12.19 -7.34 3.41
N ARG A 116 -11.98 -8.29 2.50
CA ARG A 116 -12.18 -9.72 2.76
C ARG A 116 -11.14 -10.28 3.73
N ALA A 117 -9.88 -9.86 3.62
CA ALA A 117 -8.81 -10.25 4.52
C ALA A 117 -9.07 -9.73 5.95
N THR A 118 -9.44 -8.46 6.10
CA THR A 118 -9.77 -7.87 7.41
C THR A 118 -10.92 -8.63 8.09
N ASN A 119 -12.03 -8.87 7.37
CA ASN A 119 -13.16 -9.65 7.90
C ASN A 119 -12.76 -11.07 8.30
N ALA A 120 -11.90 -11.73 7.51
CA ALA A 120 -11.42 -13.08 7.84
C ALA A 120 -10.56 -13.08 9.11
N PHE A 121 -9.68 -12.09 9.28
CA PHE A 121 -8.90 -11.94 10.50
C PHE A 121 -9.78 -11.65 11.72
N ASP A 122 -10.77 -10.77 11.60
CA ASP A 122 -11.68 -10.45 12.70
C ASP A 122 -12.47 -11.68 13.16
N MET A 123 -12.98 -12.48 12.23
CA MET A 123 -13.65 -13.75 12.55
C MET A 123 -12.70 -14.75 13.20
N PHE A 124 -11.46 -14.83 12.73
CA PHE A 124 -10.45 -15.71 13.31
C PHE A 124 -10.11 -15.30 14.75
N PHE A 125 -9.91 -14.02 15.01
CA PHE A 125 -9.62 -13.52 16.36
C PHE A 125 -10.80 -13.75 17.30
N ALA A 126 -12.03 -13.43 16.87
CA ALA A 126 -13.24 -13.73 17.63
C ALA A 126 -13.36 -15.24 17.95
N GLY A 127 -13.03 -16.11 17.00
CA GLY A 127 -13.01 -17.55 17.20
C GLY A 127 -11.96 -18.01 18.22
N SER A 128 -10.78 -17.39 18.23
CA SER A 128 -9.71 -17.73 19.18
C SER A 128 -10.01 -17.28 20.62
N GLU A 129 -10.69 -16.14 20.80
CA GLU A 129 -11.15 -15.69 22.11
C GLU A 129 -12.28 -16.58 22.65
N GLU A 130 -13.23 -16.98 21.80
CA GLU A 130 -14.28 -17.94 22.14
C GLU A 130 -13.68 -19.29 22.54
N MET A 131 -12.71 -19.79 21.77
CA MET A 131 -12.03 -21.05 22.08
C MET A 131 -11.27 -20.96 23.41
N THR A 132 -10.53 -19.88 23.66
CA THR A 132 -9.81 -19.65 24.92
C THR A 132 -10.76 -19.59 26.12
N ARG A 133 -11.90 -18.89 25.97
CA ARG A 133 -12.93 -18.81 27.00
C ARG A 133 -13.53 -20.19 27.30
N LYS A 134 -13.85 -20.95 26.26
CA LYS A 134 -14.42 -22.30 26.40
C LYS A 134 -13.45 -23.27 27.07
N THR A 135 -12.18 -23.27 26.67
CA THR A 135 -11.13 -24.10 27.29
C THR A 135 -10.95 -23.75 28.76
N ARG A 136 -10.91 -22.46 29.12
CA ARG A 136 -10.78 -22.04 30.53
C ARG A 136 -12.00 -22.44 31.37
N ALA A 137 -13.21 -22.39 30.81
CA ALA A 137 -14.42 -22.86 31.49
C ALA A 137 -14.35 -24.37 31.73
N GLN A 138 -14.02 -25.16 30.70
CA GLN A 138 -13.88 -26.61 30.81
C GLN A 138 -12.80 -27.02 31.82
N MET A 139 -11.63 -26.37 31.82
CA MET A 139 -10.59 -26.64 32.82
C MET A 139 -11.05 -26.29 34.24
N ARG A 140 -11.85 -25.23 34.41
CA ARG A 140 -12.36 -24.84 35.72
C ARG A 140 -13.37 -25.85 36.27
N ASP A 141 -14.23 -26.38 35.41
CA ASP A 141 -15.21 -27.41 35.78
C ASP A 141 -14.49 -28.69 36.22
N VAL A 142 -13.50 -29.16 35.44
CA VAL A 142 -12.66 -30.33 35.78
C VAL A 142 -11.97 -30.14 37.13
N LEU A 143 -11.34 -28.98 37.35
CA LEU A 143 -10.66 -28.68 38.61
C LEU A 143 -11.62 -28.56 39.80
N SER A 144 -12.86 -28.11 39.58
CA SER A 144 -13.88 -28.04 40.62
C SER A 144 -14.34 -29.44 41.04
N GLU A 145 -14.58 -30.33 40.09
CA GLU A 145 -15.02 -31.70 40.35
C GLU A 145 -13.93 -32.52 41.08
N VAL A 146 -12.67 -32.38 40.66
CA VAL A 146 -11.53 -33.00 41.36
C VAL A 146 -11.39 -32.45 42.78
N ARG A 147 -11.63 -31.15 42.99
CA ARG A 147 -11.58 -30.52 44.32
C ARG A 147 -12.72 -30.99 45.22
N GLU A 148 -13.93 -31.13 44.68
CA GLU A 148 -15.09 -31.63 45.43
C GLU A 148 -14.89 -33.09 45.85
N ALA A 149 -14.42 -33.94 44.95
CA ALA A 149 -14.07 -35.33 45.26
C ALA A 149 -12.96 -35.42 46.33
N ALA A 150 -11.94 -34.56 46.26
CA ALA A 150 -10.91 -34.51 47.29
C ALA A 150 -11.44 -34.04 48.65
N ALA A 151 -12.40 -33.11 48.67
CA ALA A 151 -12.98 -32.57 49.90
C ALA A 151 -13.96 -33.54 50.58
N SER A 152 -14.60 -34.44 49.84
CA SER A 152 -15.50 -35.48 50.39
C SER A 152 -14.77 -36.65 51.06
N GLY A 153 -13.42 -36.64 51.06
CA GLY A 153 -12.61 -37.73 51.62
C GLY A 153 -12.57 -38.96 50.72
N THR A 154 -12.82 -38.78 49.42
CA THR A 154 -12.74 -39.85 48.43
C THR A 154 -11.32 -40.42 48.40
N PRO A 155 -11.15 -41.75 48.45
CA PRO A 155 -9.84 -42.37 48.47
C PRO A 155 -9.07 -42.09 47.16
N THR A 156 -7.74 -42.03 47.26
CA THR A 156 -6.84 -41.52 46.21
C THR A 156 -6.93 -42.28 44.89
N ASP A 157 -7.26 -43.58 44.93
CA ASP A 157 -7.46 -44.45 43.78
C ASP A 157 -8.71 -44.07 42.96
N GLU A 158 -9.80 -43.70 43.61
CA GLU A 158 -11.00 -43.19 42.94
C GLU A 158 -10.79 -41.79 42.33
N LEU A 159 -10.00 -40.93 42.97
CA LEU A 159 -9.59 -39.64 42.42
C LEU A 159 -8.73 -39.79 41.15
N LEU A 160 -7.82 -40.75 41.14
CA LEU A 160 -7.01 -41.07 39.96
C LEU A 160 -7.88 -41.58 38.81
N ALA A 161 -8.88 -42.43 39.10
CA ALA A 161 -9.83 -42.90 38.08
C ALA A 161 -10.66 -41.77 37.46
N VAL A 162 -11.03 -40.74 38.23
CA VAL A 162 -11.73 -39.55 37.71
C VAL A 162 -10.80 -38.75 36.78
N ILE A 163 -9.53 -38.55 37.16
CA ILE A 163 -8.53 -37.84 36.35
C ILE A 163 -8.25 -38.60 35.05
N ASP A 164 -8.08 -39.92 35.11
CA ASP A 164 -7.83 -40.77 33.94
C ASP A 164 -9.01 -40.74 32.97
N GLY A 165 -10.26 -40.75 33.47
CA GLY A 165 -11.46 -40.61 32.65
C GLY A 165 -11.60 -39.26 31.95
N TYR A 166 -10.91 -38.21 32.43
CA TYR A 166 -10.78 -36.92 31.74
C TYR A 166 -9.65 -36.92 30.71
N LEU A 167 -8.52 -37.57 31.00
CA LEU A 167 -7.40 -37.70 30.08
C LEU A 167 -7.75 -38.53 28.84
N ASP A 168 -8.54 -39.58 28.99
CA ASP A 168 -9.01 -40.41 27.87
C ASP A 168 -9.95 -39.66 26.90
N ARG A 169 -10.65 -38.62 27.37
CA ARG A 169 -11.51 -37.78 26.50
C ARG A 169 -10.74 -36.74 25.70
N LEU A 170 -9.45 -36.55 25.99
CA LEU A 170 -8.58 -35.57 25.32
C LEU A 170 -7.72 -36.19 24.20
N GLN A 171 -7.75 -37.52 24.03
CA GLN A 171 -7.15 -38.25 22.92
C GLN A 171 -8.14 -38.42 21.76
#